data_AF-A0A7X2MTQ0-F1
#
_entry.id   AF-A0A7X2MTQ0-F1
#
_cell.length_a   1.000
_cell.length_b   1.000
_cell.length_c   1.000
_cell.angle_alpha   90.00
_cell.angle_beta   90.00
_cell.angle_gamma   90.00
#
_symmetry.space_group_name_H-M   'P 1'
#
loop_
_entity.id
_entity.type
_entity.pdbx_description
1 polymer ?
#
loop_
_entity_poly.entity_id
_entity_poly.type
_entity_poly.pdbx_seq_one_letter_code
_entity_poly.pdbx_strand_id
1 'polypeptide(L)'
;LLNSMPNGVIRNSDVAKGVVETSLNIGVVTMEADHAEINCLIRSLIDTGRDYVVQMLTSLGQLAGAQTKAKGGYPGWQPDADSAIMALTRQTYIALFDKTPNIQVIHAGLECGLFKKPYPEMDMVSIG
;
A
#
# COMPACT_ATOMS: atom_id res chain seq x y z
N LEU A 1 -1.28 23.46 9.24
CA LEU A 1 -1.65 22.19 8.56
C LEU A 1 -0.41 21.42 8.12
N LEU A 2 0.34 21.90 7.12
CA LEU A 2 1.42 21.13 6.47
C LEU A 2 2.46 20.55 7.45
N ASN A 3 2.95 21.34 8.41
CA ASN A 3 3.91 20.88 9.42
C ASN A 3 3.39 19.75 10.33
N SER A 4 2.07 19.67 10.50
CA SER A 4 1.41 18.67 11.35
C SER A 4 0.95 17.44 10.58
N MET A 5 0.97 17.48 9.25
CA MET A 5 0.59 16.32 8.44
C MET A 5 1.64 15.22 8.60
N PRO A 6 1.21 13.96 8.82
CA PRO A 6 2.15 12.86 8.79
C PRO A 6 2.81 12.77 7.40
N ASN A 7 4.03 12.24 7.34
CA ASN A 7 4.71 11.94 6.09
C ASN A 7 5.77 10.85 6.32
N GLY A 8 5.91 9.92 5.38
CA GLY A 8 6.80 8.76 5.46
C GLY A 8 6.12 7.52 6.05
N VAL A 9 6.91 6.70 6.75
CA VAL A 9 6.46 5.46 7.36
C VAL A 9 5.58 5.77 8.58
N ILE A 10 4.37 5.23 8.58
CA ILE A 10 3.44 5.29 9.73
C ILE A 10 3.59 4.04 10.59
N ARG A 11 3.69 2.88 9.96
CA ARG A 11 3.77 1.59 10.64
C ARG A 11 4.54 0.56 9.81
N ASN A 12 5.45 -0.16 10.44
CA ASN A 12 6.07 -1.37 9.87
C ASN A 12 5.23 -2.61 10.22
N SER A 13 5.25 -3.62 9.36
CA SER A 13 4.51 -4.85 9.59
C SER A 13 5.19 -5.73 10.64
N ASP A 14 4.41 -6.25 11.58
CA ASP A 14 4.87 -7.27 12.54
C ASP A 14 4.87 -8.67 11.93
N VAL A 15 4.03 -8.90 10.92
CA VAL A 15 3.87 -10.20 10.25
C VAL A 15 4.91 -10.35 9.14
N ALA A 16 5.15 -9.30 8.36
CA ALA A 16 6.15 -9.26 7.30
C ALA A 16 7.39 -8.46 7.75
N LYS A 17 8.34 -9.14 8.39
CA LYS A 17 9.54 -8.51 8.96
C LYS A 17 10.31 -7.68 7.92
N GLY A 18 10.56 -6.41 8.25
CA GLY A 18 11.29 -5.47 7.39
C GLY A 18 10.44 -4.83 6.28
N VAL A 19 9.13 -5.10 6.25
CA VAL A 19 8.21 -4.50 5.28
C VAL A 19 7.42 -3.37 5.93
N VAL A 20 7.31 -2.24 5.23
CA VAL A 20 6.43 -1.13 5.63
C VAL A 20 4.98 -1.60 5.46
N GLU A 21 4.16 -1.48 6.50
CA GLU A 21 2.75 -1.82 6.41
C GLU A 21 1.94 -0.63 5.93
N THR A 22 2.12 0.54 6.53
CA THR A 22 1.38 1.77 6.19
C THR A 22 2.32 2.96 6.07
N SER A 23 2.15 3.75 5.02
CA SER A 23 2.89 4.99 4.79
C SER A 23 1.99 6.05 4.13
N LEU A 24 2.44 7.30 4.14
CA LEU A 24 2.02 8.24 3.10
C LEU A 24 3.18 9.10 2.62
N ASN A 25 3.03 9.63 1.41
CA ASN A 25 3.92 10.63 0.85
C ASN A 25 3.12 11.86 0.44
N ILE A 26 3.52 13.04 0.91
CA ILE A 26 3.09 14.32 0.36
C ILE A 26 3.92 14.53 -0.92
N GLY A 27 3.28 14.36 -2.07
CA GLY A 27 3.97 14.33 -3.36
C GLY A 27 3.97 15.66 -4.08
N VAL A 28 2.88 16.42 -3.98
CA VAL A 28 2.73 17.70 -4.68
C VAL A 28 2.07 18.71 -3.75
N VAL A 29 2.67 19.89 -3.64
CA VAL A 29 2.06 21.06 -3.02
C VAL A 29 2.02 22.16 -4.07
N THR A 30 0.83 22.63 -4.39
CA THR A 30 0.61 23.72 -5.34
C THR A 30 0.00 24.89 -4.59
N MET A 31 0.44 26.10 -4.92
CA MET A 31 -0.09 27.32 -4.35
C MET A 31 -0.63 28.21 -5.47
N GLU A 32 -1.90 28.55 -5.34
CA GLU A 32 -2.62 29.47 -6.21
C GLU A 32 -2.86 30.79 -5.44
N ALA A 33 -3.46 31.78 -6.09
CA ALA A 33 -3.68 33.09 -5.49
C ALA A 33 -4.58 33.06 -4.24
N ASP A 34 -5.53 32.12 -4.16
CA ASP A 34 -6.58 32.05 -3.15
C ASP A 34 -6.57 30.77 -2.31
N HIS A 35 -5.81 29.75 -2.71
CA HIS A 35 -5.71 28.49 -1.99
C HIS A 35 -4.38 27.78 -2.20
N ALA A 36 -4.12 26.78 -1.35
CA ALA A 36 -3.06 25.81 -1.55
C ALA A 36 -3.67 24.41 -1.63
N GLU A 37 -3.18 23.60 -2.56
CA GLU A 37 -3.57 22.20 -2.74
C GLU A 37 -2.41 21.29 -2.31
N ILE A 38 -2.72 20.31 -1.45
CA ILE A 38 -1.75 19.34 -0.95
C ILE A 38 -2.21 17.95 -1.41
N ASN A 39 -1.47 17.37 -2.36
CA ASN A 39 -1.71 16.04 -2.87
C ASN A 39 -0.77 15.04 -2.18
N CYS A 40 -1.36 14.03 -1.54
CA CYS A 40 -0.64 12.96 -0.88
C CYS A 40 -1.15 11.59 -1.33
N LEU A 41 -0.26 10.60 -1.29
CA LEU A 41 -0.55 9.21 -1.62
C LEU A 41 -0.37 8.35 -0.38
N ILE A 42 -1.46 7.74 0.08
CA ILE A 42 -1.47 6.79 1.19
C ILE A 42 -1.29 5.39 0.61
N ARG A 43 -0.43 4.59 1.25
CA ARG A 43 -0.25 3.18 0.92
C ARG A 43 -0.39 2.35 2.18
N SER A 44 -1.11 1.24 2.08
CA SER A 44 -1.15 0.25 3.15
C SER A 44 -1.30 -1.17 2.60
N LEU A 45 -0.70 -2.15 3.29
CA LEU A 45 -0.93 -3.57 3.01
C LEU A 45 -2.33 -4.03 3.46
N ILE A 46 -2.95 -3.28 4.38
CA ILE A 46 -4.28 -3.56 4.94
C ILE A 46 -5.19 -2.34 4.78
N ASP A 47 -6.44 -2.56 4.37
CA ASP A 47 -7.37 -1.46 4.11
C ASP A 47 -7.64 -0.61 5.35
N THR A 48 -7.69 -1.22 6.54
CA THR A 48 -7.88 -0.53 7.82
C THR A 48 -6.73 0.44 8.14
N GLY A 49 -5.50 0.11 7.74
CA GLY A 49 -4.33 0.99 7.91
C GLY A 49 -4.40 2.22 7.01
N ARG A 50 -4.87 2.05 5.76
CA ARG A 50 -5.16 3.17 4.86
C ARG A 50 -6.25 4.07 5.44
N ASP A 51 -7.36 3.47 5.88
CA ASP A 51 -8.52 4.22 6.38
C ASP A 51 -8.18 5.00 7.65
N TYR A 52 -7.30 4.46 8.51
CA TYR A 52 -6.74 5.18 9.66
C TYR A 52 -6.02 6.47 9.23
N VAL A 53 -5.15 6.42 8.22
CA VAL A 53 -4.43 7.62 7.74
C VAL A 53 -5.39 8.61 7.10
N VAL A 54 -6.40 8.14 6.34
CA VAL A 54 -7.45 9.00 5.78
C VAL A 54 -8.19 9.76 6.89
N GLN A 55 -8.57 9.06 7.97
CA GLN A 55 -9.22 9.69 9.12
C GLN A 55 -8.32 10.72 9.79
N MET A 56 -7.04 10.39 10.01
CA MET A 56 -6.06 11.32 10.58
C MET A 56 -5.93 12.61 9.76
N LEU A 57 -5.79 12.49 8.43
CA LEU A 57 -5.70 13.65 7.54
C LEU A 57 -7.01 14.45 7.53
N THR A 58 -8.15 13.77 7.58
CA THR A 58 -9.46 14.42 7.65
C THR A 58 -9.61 15.23 8.93
N SER A 59 -9.20 14.67 10.08
CA SER A 59 -9.21 15.40 11.36
C SER A 59 -8.28 16.62 11.35
N LEU A 60 -7.07 16.47 10.81
CA LEU A 60 -6.13 17.60 10.67
C LEU A 60 -6.66 18.68 9.72
N GLY A 61 -7.27 18.28 8.61
CA GLY A 61 -7.92 19.18 7.67
C GLY A 61 -9.05 19.97 8.33
N GLN A 62 -9.93 19.29 9.07
CA GLN A 62 -11.01 19.93 9.84
C GLN A 62 -10.48 20.96 10.85
N LEU A 63 -9.44 20.61 11.61
CA LEU A 63 -8.82 21.53 12.57
C LEU A 63 -8.19 22.77 11.91
N ALA A 64 -7.71 22.63 10.67
CA ALA A 64 -7.10 23.71 9.91
C ALA A 64 -8.10 24.50 9.05
N GLY A 65 -9.40 24.14 9.06
CA GLY A 65 -10.40 24.74 8.16
C GLY A 65 -10.22 24.36 6.68
N ALA A 66 -9.49 23.28 6.40
CA ALA A 66 -9.23 22.78 5.04
C ALA A 66 -10.21 21.67 4.65
N GLN A 67 -10.54 21.61 3.36
CA GLN A 67 -11.32 20.51 2.80
C GLN A 67 -10.41 19.31 2.49
N THR A 68 -10.77 18.12 2.98
CA THR A 68 -10.06 16.87 2.69
C THR A 68 -10.93 15.95 1.85
N LYS A 69 -10.36 15.32 0.81
CA LYS A 69 -11.08 14.39 -0.06
C LYS A 69 -10.21 13.19 -0.44
N ALA A 70 -10.57 12.00 0.05
CA ALA A 70 -9.96 10.75 -0.40
C ALA A 70 -10.56 10.31 -1.75
N LYS A 71 -9.71 9.84 -2.67
CA LYS A 71 -10.09 9.27 -3.97
C LYS A 71 -9.11 8.17 -4.38
N GLY A 72 -9.49 7.35 -5.35
CA GLY A 72 -8.58 6.39 -6.00
C GLY A 72 -8.14 5.23 -5.10
N GLY A 73 -8.94 4.88 -4.09
CA GLY A 73 -8.64 3.75 -3.22
C GLY A 73 -8.66 2.42 -3.99
N TYR A 74 -7.59 1.65 -3.86
CA TYR A 74 -7.49 0.28 -4.35
C TYR A 74 -7.15 -0.65 -3.17
N PRO A 75 -7.57 -1.92 -3.21
CA PRO A 75 -7.30 -2.88 -2.14
C PRO A 75 -5.85 -3.34 -2.15
N GLY A 76 -5.34 -3.70 -0.97
CA GLY A 76 -4.08 -4.43 -0.85
C GLY A 76 -4.17 -5.86 -1.40
N TRP A 77 -3.01 -6.49 -1.63
CA TRP A 77 -2.90 -7.91 -1.91
C TRP A 77 -2.12 -8.57 -0.77
N GLN A 78 -2.82 -9.34 0.07
CA GLN A 78 -2.20 -10.02 1.20
C GLN A 78 -1.48 -11.30 0.74
N PRO A 79 -0.30 -11.59 1.30
CA PRO A 79 0.40 -12.83 1.01
C PRO A 79 -0.35 -14.04 1.58
N ASP A 80 -0.34 -15.14 0.84
CA ASP A 80 -0.86 -16.43 1.27
C ASP A 80 0.29 -17.44 1.36
N ALA A 81 0.58 -17.90 2.58
CA ALA A 81 1.66 -18.85 2.84
C ALA A 81 1.36 -20.26 2.31
N ASP A 82 0.08 -20.58 2.13
CA ASP A 82 -0.40 -21.89 1.69
C ASP A 82 -0.67 -21.93 0.17
N SER A 83 -0.29 -20.88 -0.56
CA SER A 83 -0.43 -20.75 -2.02
C SER A 83 0.29 -21.88 -2.77
N ALA A 84 -0.48 -22.70 -3.49
CA ALA A 84 0.04 -23.81 -4.28
C ALA A 84 0.83 -23.30 -5.49
N ILE A 85 0.37 -22.22 -6.14
CA ILE A 85 1.09 -21.63 -7.28
C ILE A 85 2.41 -21.01 -6.84
N MET A 86 2.47 -20.38 -5.65
CA MET A 86 3.72 -19.86 -5.09
C MET A 86 4.73 -21.00 -4.89
N ALA A 87 4.31 -22.12 -4.32
CA ALA A 87 5.17 -23.28 -4.12
C ALA A 87 5.69 -23.86 -5.45
N LEU A 88 4.82 -24.00 -6.46
CA LEU A 88 5.19 -24.48 -7.79
C LEU A 88 6.17 -23.53 -8.48
N THR A 89 5.90 -22.22 -8.45
CA THR A 89 6.78 -21.19 -9.03
C THR A 89 8.15 -21.22 -8.37
N ARG A 90 8.23 -21.36 -7.04
CA ARG A 90 9.49 -21.51 -6.30
C ARG A 90 10.29 -22.71 -6.79
N GLN A 91 9.67 -23.89 -6.86
CA GLN A 91 10.33 -25.12 -7.29
C GLN A 91 10.84 -25.01 -8.73
N THR A 92 10.03 -24.42 -9.61
CA THR A 92 10.38 -24.20 -11.02
C THR A 92 11.57 -23.26 -11.16
N TYR A 93 11.59 -22.16 -10.40
CA TYR A 93 12.71 -21.22 -10.40
C TYR A 93 14.03 -21.88 -9.97
N ILE A 94 13.99 -22.70 -8.91
CA ILE A 94 15.17 -23.45 -8.45
C ILE A 94 15.66 -24.41 -9.54
N ALA A 95 14.75 -25.16 -10.18
CA ALA A 95 15.12 -26.12 -11.23
C ALA A 95 15.76 -25.45 -12.46
N LEU A 96 15.32 -24.23 -12.80
CA LEU A 96 15.82 -23.51 -13.97
C LEU A 96 17.14 -22.76 -13.71
N PHE A 97 17.33 -22.24 -12.50
CA PHE A 97 18.40 -21.27 -12.21
C PHE A 97 19.37 -21.72 -11.12
N ASP A 98 19.14 -22.89 -10.50
CA ASP A 98 19.91 -23.43 -9.37
C ASP A 98 20.04 -22.43 -8.20
N LYS A 99 18.97 -21.64 -8.00
CA LYS A 99 18.91 -20.57 -6.99
C LYS A 99 17.54 -20.51 -6.34
N THR A 100 17.53 -20.30 -5.03
CA THR A 100 16.27 -20.04 -4.30
C THR A 100 15.79 -18.63 -4.62
N PRO A 101 14.55 -18.45 -5.11
CA PRO A 101 14.00 -17.12 -5.35
C PRO A 101 13.70 -16.39 -4.03
N ASN A 102 13.84 -15.07 -4.05
CA ASN A 102 13.43 -14.22 -2.95
C ASN A 102 11.92 -13.98 -3.03
N ILE A 103 11.15 -14.63 -2.16
CA ILE A 103 9.72 -14.38 -2.02
C ILE A 103 9.55 -13.13 -1.16
N GLN A 104 8.89 -12.10 -1.70
CA GLN A 104 8.80 -10.79 -1.07
C GLN A 104 7.38 -10.22 -1.14
N VAL A 105 7.04 -9.43 -0.13
CA VAL A 105 5.91 -8.49 -0.16
C VAL A 105 6.48 -7.10 -0.43
N ILE A 106 5.97 -6.42 -1.44
CA ILE A 106 6.42 -5.07 -1.78
C ILE A 106 5.44 -4.03 -1.26
N HIS A 107 5.96 -2.90 -0.76
CA HIS A 107 5.13 -1.75 -0.36
C HIS A 107 4.79 -0.88 -1.57
N ALA A 108 4.08 -1.48 -2.54
CA ALA A 108 3.68 -0.86 -3.81
C ALA A 108 2.27 -1.31 -4.21
N GLY A 109 1.74 -0.74 -5.29
CA GLY A 109 0.47 -1.20 -5.88
C GLY A 109 0.73 -2.20 -7.00
N LEU A 110 0.08 -3.36 -6.93
CA LEU A 110 -0.01 -4.34 -8.01
C LEU A 110 -1.50 -4.62 -8.30
N GLU A 111 -1.81 -4.88 -9.56
CA GLU A 111 -3.18 -5.18 -10.01
C GLU A 111 -3.76 -6.44 -9.37
N CYS A 112 -2.92 -7.34 -8.84
CA CYS A 112 -3.33 -8.54 -8.10
C CYS A 112 -4.32 -8.24 -6.96
N GLY A 113 -4.18 -7.08 -6.29
CA GLY A 113 -5.15 -6.67 -5.27
C GLY A 113 -6.54 -6.44 -5.87
N LEU A 114 -6.60 -5.79 -7.04
CA LEU A 114 -7.86 -5.55 -7.77
C LEU A 114 -8.46 -6.86 -8.29
N PHE A 115 -7.65 -7.82 -8.73
CA PHE A 115 -8.13 -9.14 -9.19
C PHE A 115 -8.66 -10.01 -8.06
N LYS A 116 -8.06 -9.95 -6.87
CA LYS A 116 -8.50 -10.75 -5.71
C LYS A 116 -9.90 -10.36 -5.22
N LYS A 117 -10.33 -9.11 -5.44
CA LYS A 117 -11.66 -8.62 -5.01
C LYS A 117 -12.83 -9.36 -5.67
N PRO A 118 -12.93 -9.47 -7.01
CA PRO A 118 -13.96 -10.28 -7.67
C PRO A 118 -13.64 -11.79 -7.65
N TYR A 119 -12.38 -12.18 -7.46
CA TYR A 119 -11.95 -13.59 -7.44
C TYR A 119 -11.20 -13.95 -6.14
N PRO A 120 -11.90 -14.03 -5.00
CA PRO A 120 -11.26 -14.24 -3.69
C PRO A 120 -10.50 -15.56 -3.60
N GLU A 121 -10.98 -16.60 -4.28
CA GLU A 121 -10.35 -17.93 -4.28
C GLU A 121 -9.22 -18.09 -5.31
N MET A 122 -8.96 -17.07 -6.14
CA MET A 122 -7.93 -17.16 -7.17
C MET A 122 -6.53 -17.15 -6.55
N ASP A 123 -5.79 -18.24 -6.72
CA ASP A 123 -4.39 -18.33 -6.33
C ASP A 123 -3.52 -17.60 -7.37
N MET A 124 -2.61 -16.74 -6.91
CA MET A 124 -1.88 -15.82 -7.78
C MET A 124 -0.43 -15.64 -7.32
N VAL A 125 0.45 -15.42 -8.28
CA VAL A 125 1.84 -14.98 -8.06
C VAL A 125 2.18 -13.92 -9.10
N SER A 126 3.05 -12.98 -8.74
CA SER A 126 3.62 -11.99 -9.65
C SER A 126 5.12 -12.25 -9.75
N ILE A 127 5.62 -12.41 -10.98
CA ILE A 127 7.04 -12.60 -11.30
C ILE A 127 7.36 -11.81 -12.58
N GLY A 128 8.61 -11.39 -12.72
CA GLY A 128 9.10 -10.62 -13.85
C GLY A 128 10.49 -10.08 -13.60
#